data_AF-A0A6P7YF22-F1
#
_entry.id   AF-A0A6P7YF22-F1
#
_cell.length_a   1.000
_cell.length_b   1.000
_cell.length_c   1.000
_cell.angle_alpha   90.00
_cell.angle_beta   90.00
_cell.angle_gamma   90.00
#
_symmetry.space_group_name_H-M   'P 1'
#
loop_
_entity.id
_entity.type
_entity.pdbx_description
1 polymer ?
#
loop_
_entity_poly.entity_id
_entity_poly.type
_entity_poly.pdbx_seq_one_letter_code
_entity_poly.pdbx_strand_id
1 'polypeptide(L)'
;MEESDPCAMAPSRPLKVCLVSPVRAVVRLRRKIRILRKSRLHLDLTGEKSLESAQTRLMQKHPYVNRKMLVDTMGFQKPQYFTFDTPTVERVSMVNQRRKKKSRRSRAVLYPENMKKHLPLEQKSKAKRCLLLLTAIICFQILNAIENLDDNLQKYDLDGLEKTLQREVFGQTIAMEIIMNLLKDYLATHVHNKPLVMSVHGPSGVGKSYIGRLLARHFCSVMDGEFVLQYFVMHHCPANEDIFSCQLNLSSKISTIVSQAEIEEKIPVFIFDEVELMPPALLDTLNGFFQSNQTNEFLNAIYVLISNIGGNEIVKYVLYNASSDILNSHSMSEDLISVVRSALQQYHPLWNSTDIVPFILLERSHIMHCFLDELMREGFYPDSKYIETLARQINYYTTEDRQYSTTGCKQVGAKVNLLH
;
A
#
# COMPACT_ATOMS: atom_id res chain seq x y z
N MET A 1 46.52 -54.03 30.22
CA MET A 1 46.91 -53.33 28.98
C MET A 1 46.16 -52.02 28.99
N GLU A 2 46.88 -50.90 28.96
CA GLU A 2 46.44 -49.55 28.53
C GLU A 2 45.08 -49.09 29.08
N GLU A 3 44.95 -48.20 30.08
CA GLU A 3 45.71 -46.98 30.42
C GLU A 3 45.81 -46.01 29.23
N SER A 4 44.96 -44.99 29.24
CA SER A 4 44.95 -43.88 28.27
C SER A 4 44.61 -42.57 28.98
N ASP A 5 45.60 -41.68 29.08
CA ASP A 5 45.52 -40.36 29.71
C ASP A 5 45.96 -39.28 28.69
N PRO A 6 45.75 -37.96 28.95
CA PRO A 6 45.35 -37.04 27.89
C PRO A 6 46.40 -36.00 27.45
N CYS A 7 46.28 -35.49 26.21
CA CYS A 7 46.68 -34.12 25.86
C CYS A 7 46.33 -33.73 24.40
N ALA A 8 45.80 -32.50 24.21
CA ALA A 8 46.35 -31.46 23.33
C ALA A 8 45.29 -30.42 22.88
N MET A 9 45.65 -29.13 22.94
CA MET A 9 44.80 -27.99 22.56
C MET A 9 45.18 -27.38 21.20
N ALA A 10 44.21 -26.72 20.54
CA ALA A 10 44.38 -25.71 19.48
C ALA A 10 44.88 -26.19 18.08
N PRO A 11 44.56 -25.49 16.96
CA PRO A 11 44.12 -24.09 16.86
C PRO A 11 42.82 -23.79 16.09
N SER A 12 42.30 -22.59 16.35
CA SER A 12 41.19 -21.94 15.66
C SER A 12 41.42 -21.76 14.16
N ARG A 13 40.42 -22.07 13.33
CA ARG A 13 40.38 -21.69 11.90
C ARG A 13 39.51 -20.42 11.72
N PRO A 14 39.92 -19.48 10.84
CA PRO A 14 39.35 -18.13 10.80
C PRO A 14 37.95 -18.06 10.16
N LEU A 15 37.19 -17.04 10.56
CA LEU A 15 35.96 -16.62 9.86
C LEU A 15 36.23 -16.43 8.36
N LYS A 16 35.53 -17.18 7.52
CA LYS A 16 35.37 -16.81 6.10
C LYS A 16 34.35 -15.70 6.00
N VAL A 17 34.80 -14.46 6.18
CA VAL A 17 34.03 -13.28 5.76
C VAL A 17 33.78 -13.40 4.26
N CYS A 18 32.53 -13.67 3.87
CA CYS A 18 32.16 -13.80 2.47
C CYS A 18 32.02 -12.41 1.84
N LEU A 19 33.15 -11.78 1.52
CA LEU A 19 33.21 -10.55 0.71
C LEU A 19 32.72 -10.85 -0.72
N VAL A 20 31.39 -10.85 -0.90
CA VAL A 20 30.77 -10.88 -2.22
C VAL A 20 31.16 -9.60 -2.95
N SER A 21 32.11 -9.73 -3.88
CA SER A 21 32.87 -8.58 -4.36
C SER A 21 32.01 -7.52 -5.06
N PRO A 22 32.32 -6.21 -4.89
CA PRO A 22 31.59 -5.11 -5.55
C PRO A 22 31.64 -5.22 -7.09
N VAL A 23 32.59 -5.97 -7.64
CA VAL A 23 32.67 -6.30 -9.07
C VAL A 23 31.43 -7.04 -9.56
N ARG A 24 30.86 -7.95 -8.76
CA ARG A 24 29.65 -8.71 -9.13
C ARG A 24 28.40 -7.82 -9.16
N ALA A 25 28.33 -6.81 -8.28
CA ALA A 25 27.29 -5.78 -8.30
C ALA A 25 27.40 -4.88 -9.56
N VAL A 26 28.59 -4.38 -9.87
CA VAL A 26 28.86 -3.55 -11.07
C VAL A 26 28.52 -4.31 -12.37
N VAL A 27 28.76 -5.62 -12.46
CA VAL A 27 28.39 -6.44 -13.62
C VAL A 27 26.86 -6.58 -13.75
N ARG A 28 26.12 -6.73 -12.65
CA ARG A 28 24.64 -6.75 -12.66
C ARG A 28 24.06 -5.40 -13.09
N LEU A 29 24.62 -4.29 -12.59
CA LEU A 29 24.26 -2.91 -12.98
C LEU A 29 24.47 -2.66 -14.49
N ARG A 30 25.62 -3.09 -15.04
CA ARG A 30 25.89 -3.01 -16.49
C ARG A 30 24.95 -3.87 -17.33
N ARG A 31 24.45 -5.01 -16.83
CA ARG A 31 23.40 -5.80 -17.50
C ARG A 31 22.04 -5.08 -17.48
N LYS A 32 21.57 -4.59 -16.32
CA LYS A 32 20.29 -3.83 -16.23
C LYS A 32 20.27 -2.59 -17.14
N ILE A 33 21.35 -1.80 -17.17
CA ILE A 33 21.45 -0.60 -18.04
C ILE A 33 21.41 -0.96 -19.54
N ARG A 34 22.00 -2.10 -19.96
CA ARG A 34 21.91 -2.56 -21.36
C ARG A 34 20.50 -2.99 -21.76
N ILE A 35 19.73 -3.59 -20.83
CA ILE A 35 18.34 -3.98 -21.07
C ILE A 35 17.46 -2.72 -21.20
N LEU A 36 17.60 -1.76 -20.29
CA LEU A 36 16.86 -0.49 -20.34
C LEU A 36 17.19 0.39 -21.56
N ARG A 37 18.41 0.29 -22.12
CA ARG A 37 18.73 0.93 -23.40
C ARG A 37 18.10 0.23 -24.61
N LYS A 38 17.90 -1.10 -24.55
CA LYS A 38 17.19 -1.83 -25.61
C LYS A 38 15.69 -1.52 -25.61
N SER A 39 15.05 -1.34 -24.45
CA SER A 39 13.62 -1.02 -24.40
C SER A 39 13.32 0.40 -24.90
N ARG A 40 14.15 1.41 -24.59
CA ARG A 40 13.94 2.78 -25.09
C ARG A 40 14.04 2.91 -26.62
N LEU A 41 15.00 2.21 -27.24
CA LEU A 41 15.12 2.17 -28.71
C LEU A 41 13.91 1.52 -29.42
N HIS A 42 13.06 0.80 -28.69
CA HIS A 42 11.84 0.20 -29.22
C HIS A 42 10.60 1.12 -29.08
N LEU A 43 10.71 2.19 -28.29
CA LEU A 43 9.64 3.17 -28.07
C LEU A 43 9.71 4.30 -29.11
N ASP A 44 10.92 4.79 -29.40
CA ASP A 44 11.18 5.92 -30.32
C ASP A 44 10.82 5.63 -31.79
N LEU A 45 10.50 4.39 -32.16
CA LEU A 45 10.13 3.97 -33.53
C LEU A 45 8.61 3.93 -33.80
N THR A 46 7.77 4.23 -32.81
CA THR A 46 6.29 4.18 -32.94
C THR A 46 5.58 5.50 -32.63
N GLY A 47 6.33 6.57 -32.38
CA GLY A 47 5.84 7.85 -31.83
C GLY A 47 5.65 9.01 -32.82
N GLU A 48 5.48 8.77 -34.12
CA GLU A 48 5.18 9.85 -35.09
C GLU A 48 3.98 9.51 -36.00
N LYS A 49 2.76 9.92 -35.58
CA LYS A 49 1.74 10.56 -36.44
C LYS A 49 0.49 10.98 -35.66
N SER A 50 -0.18 12.01 -36.22
CA SER A 50 -1.48 12.61 -35.84
C SER A 50 -1.62 13.26 -34.47
N LEU A 51 -1.41 14.59 -34.42
CA LEU A 51 -2.48 15.52 -34.03
C LEU A 51 -2.22 16.92 -34.60
N GLU A 52 -3.05 17.37 -35.55
CA GLU A 52 -3.04 18.75 -36.06
C GLU A 52 -4.49 19.15 -36.40
N SER A 53 -5.06 20.11 -35.65
CA SER A 53 -6.41 20.72 -35.71
C SER A 53 -6.85 21.07 -34.27
N ALA A 54 -7.22 22.28 -33.86
CA ALA A 54 -7.43 23.53 -34.61
C ALA A 54 -7.17 24.80 -33.77
N GLN A 55 -7.24 25.96 -34.44
CA GLN A 55 -7.23 27.32 -33.87
C GLN A 55 -8.68 27.89 -33.92
N THR A 56 -9.08 28.99 -33.27
CA THR A 56 -8.31 30.13 -32.73
C THR A 56 -9.07 30.85 -31.59
N ARG A 57 -8.38 31.81 -30.93
CA ARG A 57 -8.88 32.94 -30.11
C ARG A 57 -10.33 33.41 -30.36
N LEU A 58 -10.98 33.91 -29.31
CA LEU A 58 -11.91 35.04 -29.42
C LEU A 58 -11.80 35.99 -28.20
N MET A 59 -11.83 37.29 -28.48
CA MET A 59 -11.84 38.42 -27.55
C MET A 59 -12.86 39.43 -28.08
N GLN A 60 -13.71 40.01 -27.21
CA GLN A 60 -14.25 41.38 -27.27
C GLN A 60 -15.53 41.55 -26.42
N LYS A 61 -15.54 42.53 -25.49
CA LYS A 61 -16.38 43.75 -25.51
C LYS A 61 -16.22 44.59 -24.23
N HIS A 62 -16.20 45.92 -24.37
CA HIS A 62 -16.22 46.96 -23.33
C HIS A 62 -17.69 47.44 -23.05
N PRO A 63 -18.03 48.57 -22.36
CA PRO A 63 -17.25 49.58 -21.56
C PRO A 63 -17.94 50.12 -20.24
N TYR A 64 -17.32 51.14 -19.60
CA TYR A 64 -17.89 52.18 -18.68
C TYR A 64 -18.38 51.76 -17.25
N VAL A 65 -18.13 52.45 -16.12
CA VAL A 65 -18.38 53.87 -15.73
C VAL A 65 -17.48 54.35 -14.55
N ASN A 66 -17.26 55.67 -14.45
CA ASN A 66 -16.62 56.48 -13.38
C ASN A 66 -16.93 56.17 -11.89
N ARG A 67 -15.93 56.40 -11.00
CA ARG A 67 -15.97 57.53 -10.02
C ARG A 67 -14.59 57.92 -9.42
N LYS A 68 -14.41 59.23 -9.17
CA LYS A 68 -13.34 59.88 -8.37
C LYS A 68 -13.56 59.55 -6.85
N MET A 69 -12.69 59.84 -5.86
CA MET A 69 -11.68 60.91 -5.71
C MET A 69 -10.81 60.70 -4.44
N LEU A 70 -9.68 61.45 -4.35
CA LEU A 70 -8.82 61.85 -3.20
C LEU A 70 -7.55 60.98 -2.97
N VAL A 71 -6.30 61.49 -3.04
CA VAL A 71 -5.60 62.58 -2.26
C VAL A 71 -5.29 62.10 -0.82
N ASP A 72 -4.06 62.12 -0.26
CA ASP A 72 -2.75 62.57 -0.78
C ASP A 72 -1.56 61.78 -0.16
N THR A 73 -0.53 61.57 -0.98
CA THR A 73 0.91 61.80 -0.79
C THR A 73 1.51 62.02 0.62
N MET A 74 2.50 61.17 0.98
CA MET A 74 3.80 61.43 1.67
C MET A 74 4.28 60.14 2.37
N GLY A 75 5.51 59.64 2.27
CA GLY A 75 6.63 59.95 1.38
C GLY A 75 7.84 59.09 1.78
N PHE A 76 8.58 58.49 0.84
CA PHE A 76 9.85 57.79 1.12
C PHE A 76 10.79 57.88 -0.09
N GLN A 77 12.02 58.38 0.15
CA GLN A 77 13.07 58.43 -0.85
C GLN A 77 13.63 57.02 -1.14
N LYS A 78 13.92 56.75 -2.41
CA LYS A 78 14.83 55.66 -2.84
C LYS A 78 15.83 56.21 -3.87
N PRO A 79 17.08 55.70 -3.88
CA PRO A 79 18.18 56.34 -4.60
C PRO A 79 18.11 56.14 -6.12
N GLN A 80 18.71 57.09 -6.83
CA GLN A 80 18.84 57.11 -8.28
C GLN A 80 19.78 56.00 -8.78
N TYR A 81 19.37 55.29 -9.83
CA TYR A 81 20.29 54.69 -10.79
C TYR A 81 19.83 55.00 -12.22
N PHE A 82 20.82 55.25 -13.08
CA PHE A 82 20.66 55.82 -14.41
C PHE A 82 20.25 54.73 -15.43
N THR A 83 19.12 54.92 -16.11
CA THR A 83 18.78 54.20 -17.35
C THR A 83 18.46 55.21 -18.45
N PHE A 84 19.15 55.10 -19.59
CA PHE A 84 18.87 55.93 -20.76
C PHE A 84 17.75 55.30 -21.59
N ASP A 85 16.62 55.98 -21.69
CA ASP A 85 15.54 55.65 -22.61
C ASP A 85 15.89 56.03 -24.05
N THR A 86 15.43 55.24 -25.04
CA THR A 86 15.15 55.73 -26.41
C THR A 86 13.89 55.04 -26.96
N PRO A 87 13.12 55.71 -27.84
CA PRO A 87 11.68 55.79 -27.62
C PRO A 87 10.79 55.00 -28.59
N THR A 88 9.53 54.80 -28.17
CA THR A 88 8.41 54.41 -29.03
C THR A 88 7.81 55.61 -29.77
N VAL A 89 7.64 55.53 -31.09
CA VAL A 89 6.61 56.26 -31.83
C VAL A 89 6.04 55.37 -32.94
N GLU A 90 4.72 55.27 -32.99
CA GLU A 90 3.93 54.55 -33.99
C GLU A 90 3.85 55.32 -35.33
N ARG A 91 3.65 54.62 -36.47
CA ARG A 91 2.38 54.66 -37.24
C ARG A 91 2.43 54.07 -38.66
N VAL A 92 1.29 53.43 -38.98
CA VAL A 92 0.62 53.35 -40.30
C VAL A 92 1.14 52.38 -41.37
N SER A 93 0.21 51.50 -41.74
CA SER A 93 0.11 50.61 -42.89
C SER A 93 0.30 51.25 -44.28
N MET A 94 0.74 50.46 -45.28
CA MET A 94 -0.13 50.04 -46.40
C MET A 94 0.56 49.06 -47.38
N VAL A 95 -0.21 48.04 -47.78
CA VAL A 95 -0.30 47.31 -49.07
C VAL A 95 0.94 47.17 -50.00
N ASN A 96 1.16 45.92 -50.40
CA ASN A 96 1.93 45.42 -51.55
C ASN A 96 2.14 46.40 -52.74
N GLN A 97 3.39 46.48 -53.23
CA GLN A 97 3.69 46.19 -54.65
C GLN A 97 5.19 45.95 -54.92
N ARG A 98 5.49 44.94 -55.75
CA ARG A 98 6.85 44.63 -56.24
C ARG A 98 7.29 45.67 -57.27
N ARG A 99 8.51 46.22 -57.16
CA ARG A 99 9.32 46.64 -58.33
C ARG A 99 10.82 46.70 -58.03
N LYS A 100 11.62 46.05 -58.88
CA LYS A 100 13.09 46.01 -58.84
C LYS A 100 13.68 47.40 -59.12
N LYS A 101 14.82 47.77 -58.51
CA LYS A 101 16.03 48.17 -59.25
C LYS A 101 17.29 48.41 -58.40
N LYS A 102 18.41 47.91 -58.94
CA LYS A 102 19.79 48.39 -58.87
C LYS A 102 20.54 48.37 -57.53
N SER A 103 21.44 47.38 -57.47
CA SER A 103 22.69 47.36 -56.69
C SER A 103 23.33 48.74 -56.49
N ARG A 104 23.65 49.05 -55.22
CA ARG A 104 24.77 49.91 -54.85
C ARG A 104 25.71 49.09 -53.97
N ARG A 105 27.00 49.10 -54.33
CA ARG A 105 28.06 48.28 -53.72
C ARG A 105 28.17 48.55 -52.21
N SER A 106 27.81 47.59 -51.38
CA SER A 106 28.23 47.57 -49.97
C SER A 106 29.74 47.36 -49.92
N ARG A 107 30.47 48.28 -49.29
CA ARG A 107 31.92 48.19 -49.13
C ARG A 107 32.29 46.88 -48.44
N ALA A 108 33.27 46.16 -48.98
CA ALA A 108 33.78 44.96 -48.34
C ALA A 108 34.45 45.33 -47.01
N VAL A 109 33.89 44.86 -45.90
CA VAL A 109 34.51 44.98 -44.58
C VAL A 109 35.59 43.91 -44.50
N LEU A 110 36.85 44.33 -44.64
CA LEU A 110 38.01 43.46 -44.48
C LEU A 110 38.12 43.05 -43.00
N TYR A 111 37.91 41.77 -42.72
CA TYR A 111 38.28 41.20 -41.43
C TYR A 111 39.79 40.89 -41.43
N PRO A 112 40.56 41.27 -40.39
CA PRO A 112 41.96 40.90 -40.30
C PRO A 112 42.11 39.38 -40.12
N GLU A 113 42.90 38.74 -40.98
CA GLU A 113 42.90 37.27 -41.17
C GLU A 113 43.45 36.43 -39.98
N ASN A 114 43.92 37.06 -38.91
CA ASN A 114 44.64 36.37 -37.82
C ASN A 114 43.95 36.40 -36.45
N MET A 115 42.61 36.31 -36.41
CA MET A 115 41.87 36.04 -35.17
C MET A 115 41.53 34.55 -35.02
N LYS A 116 42.42 33.82 -34.34
CA LYS A 116 42.13 32.45 -33.85
C LYS A 116 40.86 32.49 -32.99
N LYS A 117 39.76 31.92 -33.49
CA LYS A 117 38.51 31.71 -32.71
C LYS A 117 38.79 30.80 -31.52
N HIS A 118 39.13 31.39 -30.38
CA HIS A 118 39.13 30.69 -29.12
C HIS A 118 37.67 30.55 -28.69
N LEU A 119 37.13 29.34 -28.80
CA LEU A 119 35.92 28.99 -28.07
C LEU A 119 36.21 29.26 -26.59
N PRO A 120 35.37 29.99 -25.83
CA PRO A 120 35.64 30.23 -24.42
C PRO A 120 35.79 28.88 -23.74
N LEU A 121 36.97 28.66 -23.12
CA LEU A 121 37.29 27.45 -22.39
C LEU A 121 36.14 27.14 -21.44
N GLU A 122 35.56 25.94 -21.60
CA GLU A 122 34.39 25.51 -20.85
C GLU A 122 34.69 25.63 -19.35
N GLN A 123 34.24 26.72 -18.72
CA GLN A 123 34.44 26.92 -17.29
C GLN A 123 33.58 25.89 -16.57
N LYS A 124 34.21 24.75 -16.26
CA LYS A 124 33.63 23.64 -15.49
C LYS A 124 33.37 24.13 -14.07
N SER A 125 32.29 24.87 -13.93
CA SER A 125 31.92 25.58 -12.71
C SER A 125 31.92 24.61 -11.53
N LYS A 126 32.67 24.97 -10.49
CA LYS A 126 32.72 24.20 -9.24
C LYS A 126 31.32 24.03 -8.64
N ALA A 127 30.41 24.97 -8.88
CA ALA A 127 28.99 24.86 -8.50
C ALA A 127 28.28 23.68 -9.18
N LYS A 128 28.55 23.38 -10.47
CA LYS A 128 27.97 22.20 -11.14
C LYS A 128 28.46 20.89 -10.52
N ARG A 129 29.72 20.83 -10.07
CA ARG A 129 30.26 19.67 -9.34
C ARG A 129 29.69 19.57 -7.92
N CYS A 130 29.56 20.70 -7.22
CA CYS A 130 28.93 20.74 -5.89
C CYS A 130 27.47 20.28 -5.95
N LEU A 131 26.71 20.76 -6.94
CA LEU A 131 25.32 20.33 -7.16
C LEU A 131 25.22 18.83 -7.49
N LEU A 132 26.13 18.28 -8.31
CA LEU A 132 26.20 16.83 -8.55
C LEU A 132 26.57 16.02 -7.30
N LEU A 133 27.41 16.55 -6.41
CA LEU A 133 27.72 15.90 -5.14
C LEU A 133 26.53 15.95 -4.18
N LEU A 134 25.82 17.08 -4.09
CA LEU A 134 24.60 17.21 -3.30
C LEU A 134 23.49 16.28 -3.82
N THR A 135 23.27 16.19 -5.13
CA THR A 135 22.30 15.22 -5.68
C THR A 135 22.73 13.78 -5.43
N ALA A 136 24.02 13.46 -5.48
CA ALA A 136 24.53 12.13 -5.13
C ALA A 136 24.34 11.79 -3.65
N ILE A 137 24.56 12.75 -2.73
CA ILE A 137 24.32 12.58 -1.30
C ILE A 137 22.83 12.38 -1.02
N ILE A 138 21.95 13.19 -1.62
CA ILE A 138 20.49 13.04 -1.49
C ILE A 138 20.04 11.69 -2.06
N CYS A 139 20.53 11.27 -3.23
CA CYS A 139 20.23 9.94 -3.78
C CYS A 139 20.74 8.82 -2.88
N PHE A 140 21.91 8.96 -2.25
CA PHE A 140 22.44 7.97 -1.31
C PHE A 140 21.60 7.88 -0.03
N GLN A 141 21.15 9.02 0.51
CA GLN A 141 20.22 9.08 1.64
C GLN A 141 18.89 8.41 1.31
N ILE A 142 18.32 8.67 0.11
CA ILE A 142 17.09 8.02 -0.35
C ILE A 142 17.27 6.51 -0.50
N LEU A 143 18.38 6.04 -1.09
CA LEU A 143 18.66 4.61 -1.24
C LEU A 143 18.82 3.92 0.12
N ASN A 144 19.56 4.52 1.05
CA ASN A 144 19.76 3.98 2.39
C ASN A 144 18.46 3.96 3.23
N ALA A 145 17.54 4.91 2.98
CA ALA A 145 16.21 4.88 3.57
C ALA A 145 15.35 3.74 3.00
N ILE A 146 15.41 3.49 1.68
CA ILE A 146 14.69 2.39 1.01
C ILE A 146 15.23 1.03 1.47
N GLU A 147 16.55 0.84 1.54
CA GLU A 147 17.15 -0.42 1.99
C GLU A 147 16.74 -0.75 3.44
N ASN A 148 16.68 0.25 4.34
CA ASN A 148 16.20 0.04 5.71
C ASN A 148 14.69 -0.30 5.78
N LEU A 149 13.86 0.33 4.94
CA LEU A 149 12.43 -0.03 4.82
C LEU A 149 12.25 -1.50 4.38
N ASP A 150 12.98 -1.92 3.36
CA ASP A 150 12.94 -3.29 2.85
C ASP A 150 13.44 -4.32 3.89
N ASP A 151 14.50 -4.00 4.65
CA ASP A 151 15.01 -4.85 5.74
C ASP A 151 13.95 -5.07 6.85
N ASN A 152 13.17 -4.03 7.20
CA ASN A 152 12.10 -4.13 8.21
C ASN A 152 10.90 -4.96 7.71
N LEU A 153 10.52 -4.84 6.44
CA LEU A 153 9.48 -5.69 5.84
C LEU A 153 9.95 -7.15 5.72
N GLN A 154 11.24 -7.36 5.45
CA GLN A 154 11.83 -8.69 5.40
C GLN A 154 11.92 -9.36 6.78
N LYS A 155 12.08 -8.59 7.89
CA LYS A 155 12.01 -9.10 9.28
C LYS A 155 10.72 -9.88 9.54
N TYR A 156 9.60 -9.52 8.90
CA TYR A 156 8.28 -10.12 9.12
C TYR A 156 7.78 -11.07 8.01
N ASP A 157 8.61 -11.38 6.99
CA ASP A 157 8.27 -12.22 5.82
C ASP A 157 6.86 -11.98 5.24
N LEU A 158 6.48 -10.71 5.06
CA LEU A 158 5.17 -10.35 4.48
C LEU A 158 4.99 -10.89 3.05
N ASP A 159 6.10 -11.12 2.36
CA ASP A 159 6.19 -11.71 1.05
C ASP A 159 5.80 -13.21 1.05
N GLY A 160 6.09 -13.94 2.13
CA GLY A 160 5.62 -15.30 2.38
C GLY A 160 4.14 -15.34 2.78
N LEU A 161 3.71 -14.39 3.62
CA LEU A 161 2.30 -14.23 4.00
C LEU A 161 1.42 -13.99 2.76
N GLU A 162 1.77 -13.02 1.90
CA GLU A 162 0.98 -12.68 0.71
C GLU A 162 0.78 -13.90 -0.22
N LYS A 163 1.85 -14.67 -0.46
CA LYS A 163 1.80 -15.90 -1.26
C LYS A 163 0.95 -16.99 -0.62
N THR A 164 0.89 -17.05 0.71
CA THR A 164 0.06 -18.00 1.47
C THR A 164 -1.41 -17.61 1.36
N LEU A 165 -1.73 -16.33 1.58
CA LEU A 165 -3.10 -15.79 1.42
C LEU A 165 -3.62 -15.99 0.00
N GLN A 166 -2.83 -15.65 -1.03
CA GLN A 166 -3.21 -15.83 -2.45
C GLN A 166 -3.46 -17.31 -2.85
N ARG A 167 -2.90 -18.27 -2.12
CA ARG A 167 -3.08 -19.71 -2.39
C ARG A 167 -4.27 -20.31 -1.65
N GLU A 168 -4.49 -19.90 -0.41
CA GLU A 168 -5.46 -20.55 0.49
C GLU A 168 -6.77 -19.76 0.67
N VAL A 169 -6.82 -18.47 0.31
CA VAL A 169 -8.01 -17.63 0.51
C VAL A 169 -8.69 -17.33 -0.83
N PHE A 170 -9.75 -18.06 -1.12
CA PHE A 170 -10.50 -17.93 -2.38
C PHE A 170 -11.51 -16.78 -2.33
N GLY A 171 -11.59 -15.98 -3.40
CA GLY A 171 -12.65 -14.98 -3.62
C GLY A 171 -12.60 -13.71 -2.77
N GLN A 172 -11.53 -13.47 -2.02
CA GLN A 172 -11.39 -12.31 -1.11
C GLN A 172 -10.23 -11.39 -1.48
N THR A 173 -10.04 -11.13 -2.78
CA THR A 173 -8.89 -10.35 -3.29
C THR A 173 -8.80 -8.95 -2.71
N ILE A 174 -9.94 -8.24 -2.62
CA ILE A 174 -10.02 -6.89 -2.04
C ILE A 174 -9.60 -6.91 -0.56
N ALA A 175 -10.09 -7.88 0.22
CA ALA A 175 -9.74 -8.01 1.63
C ALA A 175 -8.24 -8.33 1.84
N MET A 176 -7.68 -9.20 0.99
CA MET A 176 -6.24 -9.51 1.02
C MET A 176 -5.38 -8.29 0.67
N GLU A 177 -5.78 -7.51 -0.34
CA GLU A 177 -5.08 -6.28 -0.73
C GLU A 177 -5.08 -5.26 0.41
N ILE A 178 -6.23 -5.02 1.04
CA ILE A 178 -6.34 -4.10 2.20
C ILE A 178 -5.46 -4.58 3.36
N ILE A 179 -5.55 -5.86 3.74
CA ILE A 179 -4.74 -6.42 4.85
C ILE A 179 -3.24 -6.30 4.55
N MET A 180 -2.80 -6.66 3.35
CA MET A 180 -1.38 -6.60 3.00
C MET A 180 -0.86 -5.16 2.91
N ASN A 181 -1.67 -4.21 2.43
CA ASN A 181 -1.29 -2.80 2.41
C ASN A 181 -1.18 -2.24 3.84
N LEU A 182 -2.18 -2.48 4.70
CA LEU A 182 -2.15 -2.05 6.11
C LEU A 182 -0.94 -2.63 6.87
N LEU A 183 -0.64 -3.92 6.67
CA LEU A 183 0.53 -4.56 7.30
C LEU A 183 1.86 -3.99 6.77
N LYS A 184 1.98 -3.76 5.45
CA LYS A 184 3.20 -3.19 4.86
C LYS A 184 3.40 -1.74 5.31
N ASP A 185 2.37 -0.91 5.27
CA ASP A 185 2.44 0.50 5.65
C ASP A 185 2.78 0.67 7.15
N TYR A 186 2.22 -0.18 8.01
CA TYR A 186 2.53 -0.17 9.43
C TYR A 186 3.96 -0.68 9.70
N LEU A 187 4.26 -1.94 9.33
CA LEU A 187 5.53 -2.62 9.64
C LEU A 187 6.76 -2.03 8.92
N ALA A 188 6.57 -1.14 7.95
CA ALA A 188 7.64 -0.33 7.38
C ALA A 188 8.25 0.69 8.37
N THR A 189 7.54 1.04 9.45
CA THR A 189 7.98 2.05 10.43
C THR A 189 8.21 1.45 11.81
N HIS A 190 9.07 2.08 12.62
CA HIS A 190 9.36 1.67 14.01
C HIS A 190 8.71 2.58 15.07
N VAL A 191 8.07 3.68 14.63
CA VAL A 191 7.45 4.68 15.51
C VAL A 191 6.05 4.94 14.98
N HIS A 192 5.05 4.56 15.77
CA HIS A 192 3.64 4.68 15.40
C HIS A 192 2.92 5.68 16.30
N ASN A 193 1.98 6.42 15.74
CA ASN A 193 1.14 7.39 16.46
C ASN A 193 -0.22 6.80 16.90
N LYS A 194 -0.53 5.58 16.45
CA LYS A 194 -1.69 4.75 16.80
C LYS A 194 -1.30 3.28 16.58
N PRO A 195 -1.88 2.32 17.32
CA PRO A 195 -1.79 0.91 16.94
C PRO A 195 -2.50 0.65 15.61
N LEU A 196 -2.10 -0.42 14.90
CA LEU A 196 -2.85 -0.90 13.74
C LEU A 196 -4.05 -1.69 14.25
N VAL A 197 -5.26 -1.23 13.95
CA VAL A 197 -6.50 -1.93 14.32
C VAL A 197 -7.31 -2.21 13.06
N MET A 198 -7.20 -3.43 12.55
CA MET A 198 -7.95 -3.89 11.37
C MET A 198 -9.14 -4.74 11.80
N SER A 199 -10.32 -4.43 11.25
CA SER A 199 -11.58 -5.05 11.63
C SER A 199 -12.21 -5.76 10.42
N VAL A 200 -12.30 -7.08 10.50
CA VAL A 200 -12.71 -8.01 9.44
C VAL A 200 -14.19 -8.34 9.58
N HIS A 201 -14.99 -7.96 8.59
CA HIS A 201 -16.45 -8.05 8.59
C HIS A 201 -16.99 -8.83 7.39
N GLY A 202 -18.11 -9.53 7.54
CA GLY A 202 -18.70 -10.29 6.43
C GLY A 202 -19.70 -11.35 6.88
N PRO A 203 -20.42 -12.00 5.96
CA PRO A 203 -21.33 -13.09 6.29
C PRO A 203 -20.59 -14.36 6.78
N SER A 204 -21.33 -15.34 7.29
CA SER A 204 -20.73 -16.57 7.83
C SER A 204 -20.15 -17.46 6.72
N GLY A 205 -19.00 -18.09 6.99
CA GLY A 205 -18.39 -19.09 6.10
C GLY A 205 -17.53 -18.58 4.95
N VAL A 206 -17.30 -17.26 4.85
CA VAL A 206 -16.48 -16.63 3.79
C VAL A 206 -14.96 -16.64 4.05
N GLY A 207 -14.51 -17.16 5.19
CA GLY A 207 -13.08 -17.31 5.52
C GLY A 207 -12.49 -16.35 6.56
N LYS A 208 -13.29 -15.53 7.27
CA LYS A 208 -12.75 -14.56 8.25
C LYS A 208 -11.90 -15.20 9.37
N SER A 209 -12.46 -16.17 10.11
CA SER A 209 -11.73 -16.96 11.11
C SER A 209 -10.66 -17.89 10.51
N TYR A 210 -10.64 -18.05 9.18
CA TYR A 210 -9.55 -18.71 8.48
C TYR A 210 -8.36 -17.75 8.30
N ILE A 211 -8.59 -16.51 7.83
CA ILE A 211 -7.50 -15.52 7.71
C ILE A 211 -6.88 -15.18 9.06
N GLY A 212 -7.68 -15.11 10.14
CA GLY A 212 -7.17 -14.96 11.51
C GLY A 212 -6.18 -16.08 11.90
N ARG A 213 -6.51 -17.34 11.59
CA ARG A 213 -5.61 -18.49 11.83
C ARG A 213 -4.37 -18.49 10.93
N LEU A 214 -4.46 -17.98 9.69
CA LEU A 214 -3.29 -17.83 8.82
C LEU A 214 -2.34 -16.74 9.32
N LEU A 215 -2.88 -15.58 9.72
CA LEU A 215 -2.09 -14.51 10.34
C LEU A 215 -1.43 -15.00 11.64
N ALA A 216 -2.18 -15.68 12.51
CA ALA A 216 -1.63 -16.27 13.74
C ALA A 216 -0.47 -17.23 13.43
N ARG A 217 -0.67 -18.18 12.52
CA ARG A 217 0.36 -19.16 12.11
C ARG A 217 1.60 -18.47 11.54
N HIS A 218 1.40 -17.46 10.69
CA HIS A 218 2.50 -16.68 10.10
C HIS A 218 3.32 -15.97 11.17
N PHE A 219 2.69 -15.14 11.99
CA PHE A 219 3.40 -14.38 13.01
C PHE A 219 4.02 -15.26 14.10
N CYS A 220 3.40 -16.39 14.48
CA CYS A 220 4.01 -17.38 15.37
C CYS A 220 5.29 -17.99 14.78
N SER A 221 5.35 -18.19 13.45
CA SER A 221 6.54 -18.75 12.78
C SER A 221 7.69 -17.74 12.60
N VAL A 222 7.39 -16.45 12.76
CA VAL A 222 8.32 -15.32 12.57
C VAL A 222 8.86 -14.79 13.90
N MET A 223 8.00 -14.68 14.92
CA MET A 223 8.29 -13.98 16.19
C MET A 223 8.29 -14.87 17.43
N ASP A 224 8.00 -16.17 17.27
CA ASP A 224 7.57 -17.09 18.31
C ASP A 224 6.12 -16.84 18.81
N GLY A 225 5.48 -17.88 19.34
CA GLY A 225 4.05 -17.86 19.69
C GLY A 225 3.68 -17.00 20.90
N GLU A 226 4.66 -16.55 21.69
CA GLU A 226 4.42 -15.74 22.90
C GLU A 226 3.90 -14.33 22.58
N PHE A 227 4.18 -13.83 21.37
CA PHE A 227 3.78 -12.50 20.90
C PHE A 227 2.46 -12.50 20.11
N VAL A 228 1.77 -13.64 20.03
CA VAL A 228 0.55 -13.81 19.24
C VAL A 228 -0.58 -14.34 20.12
N LEU A 229 -1.52 -13.46 20.47
CA LEU A 229 -2.71 -13.86 21.24
C LEU A 229 -3.88 -14.12 20.30
N GLN A 230 -4.39 -15.35 20.24
CA GLN A 230 -5.67 -15.65 19.60
C GLN A 230 -6.78 -15.78 20.66
N TYR A 231 -7.60 -14.74 20.77
CA TYR A 231 -8.69 -14.61 21.73
C TYR A 231 -10.04 -14.95 21.09
N PHE A 232 -10.53 -16.16 21.33
CA PHE A 232 -11.91 -16.55 21.01
C PHE A 232 -12.84 -16.14 22.16
N VAL A 233 -13.84 -15.28 21.91
CA VAL A 233 -14.72 -14.74 22.95
C VAL A 233 -15.41 -15.84 23.75
N MET A 234 -16.06 -16.79 23.08
CA MET A 234 -16.82 -17.89 23.71
C MET A 234 -15.98 -18.85 24.56
N HIS A 235 -14.66 -18.90 24.35
CA HIS A 235 -13.75 -19.73 25.14
C HIS A 235 -13.09 -18.98 26.31
N HIS A 236 -12.84 -17.67 26.16
CA HIS A 236 -12.09 -16.88 27.14
C HIS A 236 -12.97 -16.03 28.07
N CYS A 237 -14.21 -15.76 27.69
CA CYS A 237 -15.22 -15.15 28.55
C CYS A 237 -16.59 -15.81 28.26
N PRO A 238 -16.80 -17.05 28.76
CA PRO A 238 -18.09 -17.73 28.61
C PRO A 238 -19.18 -16.98 29.39
N ALA A 239 -20.43 -17.06 28.94
CA ALA A 239 -21.57 -16.29 29.48
C ALA A 239 -21.89 -16.51 30.99
N ASN A 240 -21.26 -17.48 31.64
CA ASN A 240 -21.41 -17.79 33.06
C ASN A 240 -20.29 -17.18 33.94
N GLU A 241 -19.26 -16.57 33.34
CA GLU A 241 -18.15 -15.93 34.06
C GLU A 241 -18.47 -14.45 34.35
N ASP A 242 -17.88 -13.90 35.41
CA ASP A 242 -18.00 -12.47 35.72
C ASP A 242 -17.27 -11.62 34.68
N ILE A 243 -17.99 -10.67 34.08
CA ILE A 243 -17.48 -9.76 33.05
C ILE A 243 -16.27 -8.98 33.57
N PHE A 244 -16.26 -8.62 34.86
CA PHE A 244 -15.14 -7.90 35.47
C PHE A 244 -13.87 -8.77 35.56
N SER A 245 -14.01 -10.06 35.87
CA SER A 245 -12.92 -11.05 35.78
C SER A 245 -12.36 -11.10 34.35
N CYS A 246 -13.22 -11.21 33.35
CA CYS A 246 -12.80 -11.22 31.94
C CYS A 246 -12.04 -9.95 31.55
N GLN A 247 -12.50 -8.76 31.97
CA GLN A 247 -11.83 -7.49 31.68
C GLN A 247 -10.42 -7.43 32.28
N LEU A 248 -10.27 -7.82 33.56
CA LEU A 248 -8.97 -7.86 34.22
C LEU A 248 -8.02 -8.89 33.59
N ASN A 249 -8.53 -10.08 33.25
CA ASN A 249 -7.78 -11.15 32.59
C ASN A 249 -7.28 -10.70 31.20
N LEU A 250 -8.16 -10.09 30.40
CA LEU A 250 -7.82 -9.56 29.08
C LEU A 250 -6.80 -8.42 29.18
N SER A 251 -7.05 -7.42 30.04
CA SER A 251 -6.14 -6.30 30.23
C SER A 251 -4.76 -6.77 30.70
N SER A 252 -4.71 -7.69 31.67
CA SER A 252 -3.45 -8.24 32.17
C SER A 252 -2.69 -9.01 31.09
N LYS A 253 -3.37 -9.81 30.26
CA LYS A 253 -2.73 -10.53 29.15
C LYS A 253 -2.16 -9.60 28.08
N ILE A 254 -2.93 -8.57 27.68
CA ILE A 254 -2.45 -7.58 26.70
C ILE A 254 -1.22 -6.86 27.27
N SER A 255 -1.29 -6.33 28.49
CA SER A 255 -0.16 -5.62 29.11
C SER A 255 1.08 -6.50 29.25
N THR A 256 0.96 -7.76 29.71
CA THR A 256 2.12 -8.66 29.82
C THR A 256 2.79 -8.92 28.47
N ILE A 257 2.00 -9.19 27.41
CA ILE A 257 2.53 -9.46 26.07
C ILE A 257 3.16 -8.18 25.48
N VAL A 258 2.51 -7.03 25.63
CA VAL A 258 3.02 -5.74 25.14
C VAL A 258 4.36 -5.37 25.80
N SER A 259 4.47 -5.45 27.12
CA SER A 259 5.72 -5.09 27.80
C SER A 259 6.84 -6.11 27.55
N GLN A 260 6.56 -7.40 27.28
CA GLN A 260 7.56 -8.35 26.81
C GLN A 260 8.00 -8.03 25.37
N ALA A 261 7.06 -7.64 24.49
CA ALA A 261 7.34 -7.31 23.10
C ALA A 261 8.20 -6.04 22.95
N GLU A 262 8.02 -5.05 23.83
CA GLU A 262 8.87 -3.86 23.89
C GLU A 262 10.33 -4.22 24.21
N ILE A 263 10.56 -5.14 25.16
CA ILE A 263 11.90 -5.61 25.54
C ILE A 263 12.60 -6.36 24.40
N GLU A 264 11.86 -7.12 23.58
CA GLU A 264 12.40 -7.88 22.45
C GLU A 264 12.37 -7.13 21.10
N GLU A 265 11.96 -5.86 21.07
CA GLU A 265 11.78 -5.06 19.85
C GLU A 265 10.92 -5.78 18.78
N LYS A 266 9.84 -6.43 19.23
CA LYS A 266 8.84 -7.14 18.42
C LYS A 266 7.50 -6.41 18.47
N ILE A 267 6.69 -6.56 17.42
CA ILE A 267 5.32 -6.01 17.36
C ILE A 267 4.33 -7.16 17.61
N PRO A 268 3.65 -7.21 18.77
CA PRO A 268 2.73 -8.29 19.10
C PRO A 268 1.43 -8.18 18.29
N VAL A 269 0.79 -9.33 18.09
CA VAL A 269 -0.40 -9.48 17.25
C VAL A 269 -1.55 -10.10 18.05
N PHE A 270 -2.61 -9.33 18.26
CA PHE A 270 -3.80 -9.71 19.00
C PHE A 270 -4.97 -9.98 18.04
N ILE A 271 -5.43 -11.22 17.97
CA ILE A 271 -6.51 -11.65 17.06
C ILE A 271 -7.73 -12.03 17.89
N PHE A 272 -8.79 -11.22 17.80
CA PHE A 272 -10.07 -11.44 18.46
C PHE A 272 -11.07 -12.03 17.49
N ASP A 273 -11.56 -13.23 17.77
CA ASP A 273 -12.57 -13.92 16.94
C ASP A 273 -13.93 -13.92 17.64
N GLU A 274 -14.99 -13.86 16.84
CA GLU A 274 -16.39 -13.73 17.27
C GLU A 274 -16.69 -12.45 18.09
N VAL A 275 -16.15 -11.30 17.67
CA VAL A 275 -16.27 -10.02 18.40
C VAL A 275 -17.72 -9.54 18.54
N GLU A 276 -18.66 -9.97 17.69
CA GLU A 276 -20.10 -9.69 17.89
C GLU A 276 -20.72 -10.33 19.13
N LEU A 277 -20.02 -11.27 19.77
CA LEU A 277 -20.41 -11.95 21.00
C LEU A 277 -19.74 -11.30 22.22
N MET A 278 -18.87 -10.31 22.03
CA MET A 278 -18.12 -9.67 23.10
C MET A 278 -19.02 -8.70 23.90
N PRO A 279 -19.10 -8.84 25.23
CA PRO A 279 -19.80 -7.89 26.09
C PRO A 279 -19.32 -6.43 25.88
N PRO A 280 -20.21 -5.42 25.89
CA PRO A 280 -19.82 -4.01 25.69
C PRO A 280 -18.68 -3.53 26.59
N ALA A 281 -18.65 -3.96 27.85
CA ALA A 281 -17.59 -3.61 28.79
C ALA A 281 -16.19 -4.08 28.34
N LEU A 282 -16.08 -5.20 27.63
CA LEU A 282 -14.82 -5.67 27.04
C LEU A 282 -14.45 -4.88 25.76
N LEU A 283 -15.46 -4.46 24.97
CA LEU A 283 -15.26 -3.54 23.85
C LEU A 283 -14.78 -2.16 24.33
N ASP A 284 -15.29 -1.66 25.46
CA ASP A 284 -14.79 -0.44 26.11
C ASP A 284 -13.33 -0.58 26.56
N THR A 285 -12.96 -1.72 27.14
CA THR A 285 -11.56 -2.03 27.50
C THR A 285 -10.65 -2.02 26.26
N LEU A 286 -11.06 -2.66 25.16
CA LEU A 286 -10.30 -2.65 23.91
C LEU A 286 -10.22 -1.25 23.29
N ASN A 287 -11.31 -0.49 23.32
CA ASN A 287 -11.35 0.90 22.84
C ASN A 287 -10.39 1.82 23.63
N GLY A 288 -10.07 1.48 24.89
CA GLY A 288 -9.00 2.13 25.65
C GLY A 288 -7.63 1.98 25.00
N PHE A 289 -7.25 0.74 24.63
CA PHE A 289 -5.95 0.44 24.02
C PHE A 289 -5.76 1.04 22.62
N PHE A 290 -6.84 1.35 21.90
CA PHE A 290 -6.77 1.88 20.52
C PHE A 290 -6.51 3.40 20.44
N GLN A 291 -6.44 4.10 21.57
CA GLN A 291 -6.26 5.56 21.62
C GLN A 291 -4.80 5.96 21.34
N SER A 292 -4.60 7.11 20.69
CA SER A 292 -3.27 7.67 20.42
C SER A 292 -2.53 8.20 21.66
N ASN A 293 -3.22 8.31 22.80
CA ASN A 293 -2.70 8.94 24.02
C ASN A 293 -2.12 7.90 25.01
N GLN A 294 -1.77 6.71 24.52
CA GLN A 294 -1.19 5.63 25.32
C GLN A 294 0.34 5.72 25.41
N THR A 295 0.96 4.90 26.27
CA THR A 295 2.41 4.70 26.26
C THR A 295 2.86 4.03 24.95
N ASN A 296 4.10 4.29 24.53
CA ASN A 296 4.65 3.86 23.24
C ASN A 296 4.51 2.35 23.00
N GLU A 297 4.62 1.54 24.06
CA GLU A 297 4.44 0.09 24.04
C GLU A 297 3.09 -0.33 23.42
N PHE A 298 1.97 0.33 23.78
CA PHE A 298 0.64 0.00 23.24
C PHE A 298 0.38 0.57 21.85
N LEU A 299 1.16 1.58 21.43
CA LEU A 299 1.11 2.12 20.05
C LEU A 299 1.79 1.17 19.05
N ASN A 300 2.70 0.31 19.53
CA ASN A 300 3.46 -0.67 18.76
C ASN A 300 2.82 -2.06 18.80
N ALA A 301 1.52 -2.16 18.48
CA ALA A 301 0.77 -3.42 18.48
C ALA A 301 -0.23 -3.51 17.31
N ILE A 302 -0.45 -4.73 16.82
CA ILE A 302 -1.43 -5.04 15.77
C ILE A 302 -2.63 -5.75 16.39
N TYR A 303 -3.82 -5.22 16.13
CA TYR A 303 -5.10 -5.76 16.56
C TYR A 303 -5.94 -6.16 15.35
N VAL A 304 -6.45 -7.40 15.37
CA VAL A 304 -7.28 -7.99 14.33
C VAL A 304 -8.61 -8.38 14.96
N LEU A 305 -9.67 -7.64 14.62
CA LEU A 305 -11.02 -7.92 15.12
C LEU A 305 -11.77 -8.69 14.05
N ILE A 306 -12.35 -9.84 14.35
CA ILE A 306 -13.13 -10.64 13.40
C ILE A 306 -14.57 -10.69 13.88
N SER A 307 -15.52 -10.28 13.03
CA SER A 307 -16.94 -10.33 13.39
C SER A 307 -17.91 -10.55 12.23
N ASN A 308 -19.11 -11.04 12.55
CA ASN A 308 -20.23 -11.15 11.63
C ASN A 308 -21.08 -9.85 11.49
N ILE A 309 -20.77 -8.79 12.26
CA ILE A 309 -21.48 -7.49 12.16
C ILE A 309 -21.25 -6.87 10.78
N GLY A 310 -22.28 -6.26 10.19
CA GLY A 310 -22.26 -5.72 8.83
C GLY A 310 -22.42 -6.79 7.73
N GLY A 311 -22.49 -8.08 8.09
CA GLY A 311 -22.59 -9.18 7.12
C GLY A 311 -23.87 -9.12 6.26
N ASN A 312 -24.99 -8.68 6.82
CA ASN A 312 -26.26 -8.55 6.07
C ASN A 312 -26.22 -7.40 5.06
N GLU A 313 -25.56 -6.31 5.42
CA GLU A 313 -25.37 -5.11 4.62
C GLU A 313 -24.45 -5.41 3.44
N ILE A 314 -23.35 -6.15 3.68
CA ILE A 314 -22.47 -6.66 2.63
C ILE A 314 -23.25 -7.59 1.68
N VAL A 315 -24.08 -8.49 2.19
CA VAL A 315 -24.90 -9.39 1.35
C VAL A 315 -25.84 -8.60 0.45
N LYS A 316 -26.57 -7.61 0.99
CA LYS A 316 -27.47 -6.75 0.21
C LYS A 316 -26.72 -5.96 -0.87
N TYR A 317 -25.57 -5.38 -0.51
CA TYR A 317 -24.75 -4.58 -1.43
C TYR A 317 -24.21 -5.43 -2.59
N VAL A 318 -23.65 -6.61 -2.30
CA VAL A 318 -23.11 -7.52 -3.33
C VAL A 318 -24.22 -8.04 -4.25
N LEU A 319 -25.38 -8.42 -3.70
CA LEU A 319 -26.49 -8.90 -4.53
C LEU A 319 -27.11 -7.80 -5.40
N TYR A 320 -27.16 -6.55 -4.92
CA TYR A 320 -27.65 -5.41 -5.69
C TYR A 320 -26.70 -5.01 -6.81
N ASN A 321 -25.39 -5.02 -6.56
CA ASN A 321 -24.35 -4.64 -7.54
C ASN A 321 -23.85 -5.82 -8.40
N ALA A 322 -24.42 -7.02 -8.27
CA ALA A 322 -23.99 -8.20 -9.03
C ALA A 322 -24.24 -8.09 -10.55
N SER A 323 -25.23 -7.29 -10.97
CA SER A 323 -25.52 -6.99 -12.38
C SER A 323 -24.65 -5.86 -12.95
N SER A 324 -24.00 -5.07 -12.09
CA SER A 324 -23.13 -3.98 -12.51
C SER A 324 -21.71 -4.49 -12.70
N ASP A 325 -21.35 -4.79 -13.95
CA ASP A 325 -19.99 -5.25 -14.35
C ASP A 325 -18.98 -4.08 -14.37
N ILE A 326 -19.00 -3.27 -13.30
CA ILE A 326 -18.29 -2.00 -13.21
C ILE A 326 -16.85 -2.27 -12.81
N LEU A 327 -16.00 -2.20 -13.83
CA LEU A 327 -14.54 -2.22 -13.82
C LEU A 327 -13.90 -1.11 -12.95
N ASN A 328 -14.10 -1.15 -11.64
CA ASN A 328 -13.32 -0.42 -10.63
C ASN A 328 -13.49 -1.08 -9.24
N SER A 329 -12.59 -2.02 -8.92
CA SER A 329 -12.50 -2.67 -7.59
C SER A 329 -12.40 -1.66 -6.45
N HIS A 330 -11.69 -0.54 -6.65
CA HIS A 330 -11.45 0.46 -5.62
C HIS A 330 -12.69 1.29 -5.26
N SER A 331 -13.47 1.80 -6.24
CA SER A 331 -14.64 2.62 -5.91
C SER A 331 -15.74 1.80 -5.24
N MET A 332 -15.98 0.57 -5.70
CA MET A 332 -16.92 -0.33 -5.05
C MET A 332 -16.48 -0.74 -3.64
N SER A 333 -15.17 -0.80 -3.38
CA SER A 333 -14.62 -1.08 -2.05
C SER A 333 -14.87 0.06 -1.07
N GLU A 334 -14.63 1.31 -1.46
CA GLU A 334 -14.89 2.49 -0.60
C GLU A 334 -16.38 2.63 -0.26
N ASP A 335 -17.26 2.47 -1.25
CA ASP A 335 -18.71 2.50 -1.03
C ASP A 335 -19.15 1.39 -0.07
N LEU A 336 -18.66 0.16 -0.25
CA LEU A 336 -18.93 -0.98 0.65
C LEU A 336 -18.42 -0.72 2.07
N ILE A 337 -17.20 -0.20 2.21
CA ILE A 337 -16.60 0.17 3.50
C ILE A 337 -17.45 1.25 4.20
N SER A 338 -18.00 2.23 3.46
CA SER A 338 -18.86 3.28 4.02
C SER A 338 -20.19 2.74 4.56
N VAL A 339 -20.81 1.80 3.83
CA VAL A 339 -22.05 1.12 4.23
C VAL A 339 -21.82 0.28 5.48
N VAL A 340 -20.73 -0.50 5.51
CA VAL A 340 -20.34 -1.32 6.67
C VAL A 340 -20.03 -0.45 7.88
N ARG A 341 -19.23 0.62 7.72
CA ARG A 341 -18.90 1.56 8.80
C ARG A 341 -20.15 2.13 9.47
N SER A 342 -21.15 2.50 8.67
CA SER A 342 -22.42 3.05 9.16
C SER A 342 -23.22 2.07 10.01
N ALA A 343 -23.10 0.76 9.76
CA ALA A 343 -23.70 -0.29 10.58
C ALA A 343 -22.91 -0.57 11.86
N LEU A 344 -21.57 -0.54 11.79
CA LEU A 344 -20.69 -0.77 12.94
C LEU A 344 -20.76 0.35 13.98
N GLN A 345 -20.84 1.61 13.53
CA GLN A 345 -20.99 2.78 14.39
C GLN A 345 -22.26 2.76 15.25
N GLN A 346 -23.31 2.06 14.79
CA GLN A 346 -24.54 1.86 15.58
C GLN A 346 -24.39 0.81 16.68
N TYR A 347 -23.40 -0.09 16.58
CA TYR A 347 -23.13 -1.12 17.58
C TYR A 347 -22.14 -0.62 18.65
N HIS A 348 -21.01 -0.02 18.26
CA HIS A 348 -20.04 0.53 19.23
C HIS A 348 -19.19 1.68 18.64
N PRO A 349 -18.81 2.70 19.45
CA PRO A 349 -17.90 3.76 19.01
C PRO A 349 -16.50 3.28 18.59
N LEU A 350 -16.09 2.09 19.03
CA LEU A 350 -14.77 1.49 18.76
C LEU A 350 -14.42 1.46 17.27
N TRP A 351 -15.37 1.18 16.38
CA TRP A 351 -15.11 1.10 14.94
C TRP A 351 -14.90 2.46 14.23
N ASN A 352 -14.92 3.58 14.97
CA ASN A 352 -14.54 4.89 14.42
C ASN A 352 -13.04 5.00 14.12
N SER A 353 -12.19 4.32 14.88
CA SER A 353 -10.72 4.37 14.76
C SER A 353 -10.12 3.14 14.07
N THR A 354 -10.94 2.22 13.57
CA THR A 354 -10.50 0.96 12.95
C THR A 354 -10.53 1.01 11.42
N ASP A 355 -9.55 0.35 10.82
CA ASP A 355 -9.47 0.13 9.38
C ASP A 355 -10.32 -1.10 9.00
N ILE A 356 -11.36 -0.89 8.18
CA ILE A 356 -12.41 -1.89 7.92
C ILE A 356 -12.04 -2.76 6.70
N VAL A 357 -12.11 -4.08 6.88
CA VAL A 357 -11.80 -5.08 5.86
C VAL A 357 -13.08 -5.90 5.54
N PRO A 358 -13.79 -5.61 4.43
CA PRO A 358 -15.00 -6.33 4.06
C PRO A 358 -14.67 -7.65 3.34
N PHE A 359 -15.22 -8.75 3.84
CA PHE A 359 -15.24 -10.06 3.17
C PHE A 359 -16.58 -10.24 2.45
N ILE A 360 -16.52 -10.46 1.15
CA ILE A 360 -17.68 -10.58 0.24
C ILE A 360 -18.18 -12.03 0.15
N LEU A 361 -19.33 -12.23 -0.52
CA LEU A 361 -19.86 -13.56 -0.78
C LEU A 361 -18.97 -14.37 -1.73
N LEU A 362 -18.93 -15.68 -1.50
CA LEU A 362 -18.17 -16.61 -2.34
C LEU A 362 -19.02 -17.11 -3.52
N GLU A 363 -18.59 -16.80 -4.74
CA GLU A 363 -19.13 -17.43 -5.96
C GLU A 363 -18.95 -18.96 -5.97
N ARG A 364 -19.77 -19.66 -6.76
CA ARG A 364 -19.71 -21.13 -6.94
C ARG A 364 -18.33 -21.65 -7.35
N SER A 365 -17.57 -20.88 -8.12
CA SER A 365 -16.16 -21.16 -8.47
C SER A 365 -15.28 -21.32 -7.23
N HIS A 366 -15.38 -20.41 -6.25
CA HIS A 366 -14.63 -20.47 -5.00
C HIS A 366 -15.05 -21.66 -4.12
N ILE A 367 -16.34 -22.02 -4.13
CA ILE A 367 -16.84 -23.21 -3.42
C ILE A 367 -16.22 -24.50 -3.97
N MET A 368 -16.03 -24.60 -5.29
CA MET A 368 -15.33 -25.74 -5.91
C MET A 368 -13.86 -25.82 -5.45
N HIS A 369 -13.18 -24.69 -5.27
CA HIS A 369 -11.81 -24.67 -4.74
C HIS A 369 -11.76 -25.10 -3.25
N CYS A 370 -12.73 -24.67 -2.43
CA CYS A 370 -12.85 -25.17 -1.05
C CYS A 370 -13.04 -26.69 -0.99
N PHE A 371 -13.92 -27.26 -1.84
CA PHE A 371 -14.10 -28.72 -1.91
C PHE A 371 -12.83 -29.44 -2.39
N LEU A 372 -12.10 -28.88 -3.35
CA LEU A 372 -10.84 -29.43 -3.84
C LEU A 372 -9.79 -29.49 -2.72
N ASP A 373 -9.57 -28.38 -2.03
CA ASP A 373 -8.57 -28.27 -0.96
C ASP A 373 -8.92 -29.19 0.22
N GLU A 374 -10.18 -29.22 0.66
CA GLU A 374 -10.61 -30.12 1.74
C GLU A 374 -10.45 -31.61 1.37
N LEU A 375 -10.86 -32.01 0.15
CA LEU A 375 -10.68 -33.40 -0.31
C LEU A 375 -9.19 -33.76 -0.44
N MET A 376 -8.35 -32.83 -0.88
CA MET A 376 -6.90 -33.05 -0.95
C MET A 376 -6.24 -33.16 0.43
N ARG A 377 -6.75 -32.45 1.45
CA ARG A 377 -6.29 -32.56 2.85
C ARG A 377 -6.61 -33.93 3.45
N GLU A 378 -7.77 -34.48 3.13
CA GLU A 378 -8.17 -35.85 3.47
C GLU A 378 -7.48 -36.92 2.59
N GLY A 379 -6.63 -36.53 1.63
CA GLY A 379 -5.83 -37.43 0.79
C GLY A 379 -6.51 -37.92 -0.49
N PHE A 380 -7.67 -37.36 -0.85
CA PHE A 380 -8.41 -37.70 -2.07
C PHE A 380 -8.05 -36.79 -3.25
N TYR A 381 -8.07 -37.35 -4.45
CA TYR A 381 -7.82 -36.65 -5.71
C TYR A 381 -9.08 -36.68 -6.59
N PRO A 382 -10.07 -35.80 -6.32
CA PRO A 382 -11.38 -35.84 -6.98
C PRO A 382 -11.37 -35.31 -8.41
N ASP A 383 -12.16 -35.92 -9.28
CA ASP A 383 -12.47 -35.37 -10.61
C ASP A 383 -13.26 -34.06 -10.51
N SER A 384 -12.98 -33.12 -11.42
CA SER A 384 -13.70 -31.84 -11.51
C SER A 384 -15.23 -32.00 -11.56
N LYS A 385 -15.75 -33.03 -12.26
CA LYS A 385 -17.19 -33.36 -12.30
C LYS A 385 -17.78 -33.76 -10.94
N TYR A 386 -16.99 -34.43 -10.11
CA TYR A 386 -17.39 -34.83 -8.77
C TYR A 386 -17.47 -33.61 -7.85
N ILE A 387 -16.43 -32.77 -7.87
CA ILE A 387 -16.40 -31.47 -7.17
C ILE A 387 -17.58 -30.59 -7.58
N GLU A 388 -17.88 -30.52 -8.89
CA GLU A 388 -19.02 -29.74 -9.39
C GLU A 388 -20.36 -30.28 -8.85
N THR A 389 -20.48 -31.60 -8.70
CA THR A 389 -21.67 -32.27 -8.15
C THR A 389 -21.82 -32.02 -6.65
N LEU A 390 -20.72 -32.02 -5.88
CA LEU A 390 -20.72 -31.63 -4.46
C LEU A 390 -21.08 -30.15 -4.28
N ALA A 391 -20.52 -29.27 -5.11
CA ALA A 391 -20.82 -27.83 -5.09
C ALA A 391 -22.30 -27.54 -5.36
N ARG A 392 -22.98 -28.30 -6.24
CA ARG A 392 -24.44 -28.17 -6.46
C ARG A 392 -25.30 -28.49 -5.22
N GLN A 393 -24.75 -29.14 -4.20
CA GLN A 393 -25.47 -29.44 -2.95
C GLN A 393 -25.43 -28.31 -1.91
N ILE A 394 -24.80 -27.18 -2.23
CA ILE A 394 -24.77 -25.97 -1.39
C ILE A 394 -25.90 -25.03 -1.84
N ASN A 395 -26.44 -24.25 -0.91
CA ASN A 395 -27.49 -23.27 -1.20
C ASN A 395 -26.88 -21.95 -1.72
N TYR A 396 -27.40 -21.42 -2.82
CA TYR A 396 -26.92 -20.19 -3.46
C TYR A 396 -28.02 -19.13 -3.57
N TYR A 397 -27.63 -17.86 -3.42
CA TYR A 397 -28.37 -16.74 -3.99
C TYR A 397 -28.11 -16.70 -5.50
N THR A 398 -29.17 -16.59 -6.29
CA THR A 398 -29.13 -16.46 -7.75
C THR A 398 -29.48 -15.04 -8.16
N THR A 399 -28.54 -14.34 -8.81
CA THR A 399 -28.77 -13.00 -9.37
C THR A 399 -28.39 -13.02 -10.84
N GLU A 400 -29.38 -12.97 -11.74
CA GLU A 400 -29.23 -13.00 -13.20
C GLU A 400 -28.17 -14.02 -13.68
N ASP A 401 -26.93 -13.59 -13.92
CA ASP A 401 -25.84 -14.44 -14.43
C ASP A 401 -24.92 -15.07 -13.35
N ARG A 402 -25.06 -14.72 -12.06
CA ARG A 402 -24.12 -15.12 -10.98
C ARG A 402 -24.79 -15.89 -9.83
N GLN A 403 -24.00 -16.77 -9.20
CA GLN A 403 -24.41 -17.63 -8.08
C GLN A 403 -23.48 -17.47 -6.87
N TYR A 404 -24.01 -16.95 -5.76
CA TYR A 404 -23.27 -16.66 -4.53
C TYR A 404 -23.68 -17.58 -3.39
N SER A 405 -22.73 -18.28 -2.74
CA SER A 405 -23.02 -19.23 -1.67
C SER A 405 -23.59 -18.55 -0.42
N THR A 406 -24.73 -19.02 0.04
CA THR A 406 -25.40 -18.53 1.26
C THR A 406 -24.62 -18.80 2.54
N THR A 407 -23.86 -19.91 2.58
CA THR A 407 -23.10 -20.35 3.77
C THR A 407 -21.58 -20.31 3.56
N GLY A 408 -21.11 -19.70 2.47
CA GLY A 408 -19.72 -19.79 2.02
C GLY A 408 -19.23 -21.24 1.97
N CYS A 409 -18.04 -21.49 2.51
CA CYS A 409 -17.45 -22.83 2.61
C CYS A 409 -17.70 -23.53 3.96
N LYS A 410 -18.55 -22.97 4.86
CA LYS A 410 -18.76 -23.52 6.22
C LYS A 410 -19.28 -24.96 6.25
N GLN A 411 -20.02 -25.38 5.23
CA GLN A 411 -20.59 -26.73 5.13
C GLN A 411 -19.67 -27.72 4.39
N VAL A 412 -18.51 -27.29 3.86
CA VAL A 412 -17.65 -28.13 3.00
C VAL A 412 -17.08 -29.31 3.77
N GLY A 413 -16.32 -29.09 4.86
CA GLY A 413 -15.76 -30.17 5.67
C GLY A 413 -16.81 -31.12 6.23
N ALA A 414 -17.93 -30.60 6.72
CA ALA A 414 -19.05 -31.43 7.17
C ALA A 414 -19.64 -32.31 6.06
N LYS A 415 -19.68 -31.82 4.80
CA LYS A 415 -20.11 -32.62 3.65
C LYS A 415 -19.06 -33.63 3.21
N VAL A 416 -17.76 -33.28 3.25
CA VAL A 416 -16.67 -34.21 2.92
C VAL A 416 -16.63 -35.37 3.92
N ASN A 417 -16.76 -35.08 5.21
CA ASN A 417 -16.78 -36.08 6.28
C ASN A 417 -18.00 -37.03 6.23
N LEU A 418 -19.04 -36.71 5.44
CA LEU A 418 -20.21 -37.57 5.21
C LEU A 418 -20.05 -38.48 3.97
N LEU A 419 -18.92 -38.39 3.26
CA LEU A 419 -18.57 -39.26 2.14
C LEU A 419 -17.72 -40.48 2.58
N HIS A 420 -17.48 -40.59 3.89
CA HIS A 420 -16.68 -41.60 4.58
C HIS A 420 -17.50 -42.25 5.69
#